data_AF-A0A949DUL3-F1
#
_entry.id   AF-A0A949DUL3-F1
#
_cell.length_a   1.000
_cell.length_b   1.000
_cell.length_c   1.000
_cell.angle_alpha   90.00
_cell.angle_beta   90.00
_cell.angle_gamma   90.00
#
_symmetry.space_group_name_H-M   'P 1'
#
loop_
_entity.id
_entity.type
_entity.pdbx_description
1 polymer ?
#
loop_
_entity_poly.entity_id
_entity_poly.type
_entity_poly.pdbx_seq_one_letter_code
_entity_poly.pdbx_strand_id
1 'polypeptide(L)'
;MVNIFIKQQTFGDKRISIQPPSTRTPLSIKIAMLVYRLAWNIAIPFLRRNHRLHHGFSQRTLEEMPAPADLWIQAASVGESFLAGEVLRKLDPAGPIRVLLTTYTSQGMEILEKSRNEAMQQSGKLTIHTAYFPFDHPGLMTRAVTAIRPKVMLLLESELWPGLLASCRQHGVKVLVANGRMTAKSFSRYRIWPSLWRYLRPERILAISNDDASRFATLFGMDAVEAVPNIKFDRISKQSAENTTTNPLAYIFPPDTTATAKLLVMGSVREEEEADIIKLICHIRGQNNQISIALFPRHMHRIKNWEKILESHELPWQLRSRCTGPVPHGSIILWDTMGEMLFAYQLADAAFVGGSLAPLGGQNFLEPLTCGLKPVIGPHWSNFFWIGRDIIDQQLVFQAKDWQEAADILMRNCSLPPQREQTRQKLITYVKNRRGGTDTTCTTINNLLFEGSVNPITNK
;
A
#
# COMPACT_ATOMS: atom_id res chain seq x y z
N MET A 1 36.47 -33.57 16.98
CA MET A 1 35.50 -34.68 17.18
C MET A 1 34.13 -34.02 17.29
N VAL A 2 33.30 -33.95 16.26
CA VAL A 2 32.68 -35.06 15.54
C VAL A 2 32.50 -34.67 14.06
N ASN A 3 33.00 -35.53 13.18
CA ASN A 3 32.78 -35.50 11.72
C ASN A 3 31.35 -35.94 11.42
N ILE A 4 30.62 -35.19 10.59
CA ILE A 4 29.45 -35.73 9.88
C ILE A 4 29.74 -35.64 8.38
N PHE A 5 29.88 -36.83 7.80
CA PHE A 5 30.14 -37.11 6.39
C PHE A 5 29.13 -36.46 5.45
N ILE A 6 29.60 -35.58 4.57
CA ILE A 6 28.87 -35.20 3.36
C ILE A 6 29.13 -36.30 2.31
N LYS A 7 28.15 -37.16 2.10
CA LYS A 7 28.13 -38.09 0.95
C LYS A 7 27.88 -37.26 -0.32
N GLN A 8 28.90 -37.12 -1.15
CA GLN A 8 28.75 -36.72 -2.55
C GLN A 8 27.89 -37.79 -3.26
N GLN A 9 26.66 -37.43 -3.63
CA GLN A 9 25.91 -38.15 -4.65
C GLN A 9 26.04 -37.36 -5.95
N THR A 10 26.84 -37.89 -6.86
CA THR A 10 26.90 -37.53 -8.27
C THR A 10 25.53 -37.81 -8.91
N PHE A 11 24.72 -36.77 -9.10
CA PHE A 11 23.53 -36.85 -9.95
C PHE A 11 23.96 -36.59 -11.40
N GLY A 12 23.79 -37.62 -12.22
CA GLY A 12 24.09 -37.61 -13.63
C GLY A 12 23.34 -36.51 -14.38
N ASP A 13 24.03 -36.02 -15.40
CA ASP A 13 23.66 -35.01 -16.37
C ASP A 13 22.34 -35.37 -17.09
N LYS A 14 21.20 -35.05 -16.47
CA LYS A 14 19.92 -34.92 -17.18
C LYS A 14 19.69 -33.44 -17.40
N ARG A 15 20.17 -32.96 -18.55
CA ARG A 15 19.62 -31.75 -19.18
C ARG A 15 18.11 -31.96 -19.30
N ILE A 16 17.35 -31.38 -18.36
CA ILE A 16 15.91 -31.22 -18.51
C ILE A 16 15.75 -30.24 -19.67
N SER A 17 15.48 -30.77 -20.85
CA SER A 17 15.09 -29.96 -21.99
C SER A 17 13.79 -29.26 -21.61
N ILE A 18 13.87 -27.96 -21.37
CA ILE A 18 12.69 -27.10 -21.25
C ILE A 18 12.12 -27.04 -22.68
N GLN A 19 11.18 -27.93 -22.98
CA GLN A 19 10.37 -27.79 -24.18
C GLN A 19 9.66 -26.43 -24.12
N PRO A 20 9.61 -25.66 -25.22
CA PRO A 20 8.79 -24.47 -25.27
C PRO A 20 7.34 -24.86 -24.91
N PRO A 21 6.64 -24.06 -24.09
CA PRO A 21 5.29 -24.41 -23.65
C PRO A 21 4.42 -24.65 -24.87
N SER A 22 3.76 -25.81 -24.93
CA SER A 22 2.90 -26.20 -26.05
C SER A 22 1.99 -25.03 -26.45
N THR A 23 2.05 -24.62 -27.71
CA THR A 23 1.27 -23.50 -28.26
C THR A 23 -0.24 -23.75 -28.24
N ARG A 24 -0.66 -25.01 -28.01
CA ARG A 24 -2.07 -25.38 -27.90
C ARG A 24 -2.56 -25.20 -26.46
N THR A 25 -3.49 -24.27 -26.27
CA THR A 25 -4.23 -24.11 -25.02
C THR A 25 -5.00 -25.40 -24.69
N PRO A 26 -4.80 -25.99 -23.50
CA PRO A 26 -5.54 -27.19 -23.08
C PRO A 26 -7.06 -26.98 -23.08
N LEU A 27 -7.83 -28.01 -23.38
CA LEU A 27 -9.29 -27.93 -23.47
C LEU A 27 -9.93 -27.48 -22.15
N SER A 28 -9.43 -27.97 -21.01
CA SER A 28 -9.90 -27.57 -19.68
C SER A 28 -9.74 -26.07 -19.44
N ILE A 29 -8.65 -25.46 -19.91
CA ILE A 29 -8.42 -24.01 -19.80
C ILE A 29 -9.35 -23.26 -20.75
N LYS A 30 -9.57 -23.75 -21.98
CA LYS A 30 -10.55 -23.14 -22.89
C LYS A 30 -11.95 -23.11 -22.28
N ILE A 31 -12.38 -24.21 -21.67
CA ILE A 31 -13.67 -24.30 -20.97
C ILE A 31 -13.71 -23.33 -19.78
N ALA A 32 -12.67 -23.29 -18.95
CA ALA A 32 -12.60 -22.36 -17.82
C ALA A 32 -12.71 -20.89 -18.27
N MET A 33 -11.98 -20.50 -19.33
CA MET A 33 -12.04 -19.15 -19.89
C MET A 33 -13.39 -18.85 -20.54
N LEU A 34 -14.07 -19.84 -21.13
CA LEU A 34 -15.43 -19.68 -21.66
C LEU A 34 -16.44 -19.42 -20.53
N VAL A 35 -16.39 -20.21 -19.44
CA VAL A 35 -17.24 -20.00 -18.26
C VAL A 35 -16.97 -18.61 -17.66
N TYR A 36 -15.71 -18.22 -17.55
CA TYR A 36 -15.31 -16.90 -17.06
C TYR A 36 -15.88 -15.77 -17.93
N ARG A 37 -15.83 -15.92 -19.26
CA ARG A 37 -16.43 -15.00 -20.22
C ARG A 37 -17.95 -14.88 -20.03
N LEU A 38 -18.66 -16.00 -19.90
CA LEU A 38 -20.10 -16.02 -19.69
C LEU A 38 -20.49 -15.34 -18.36
N ALA A 39 -19.72 -15.57 -17.30
CA ALA A 39 -19.93 -14.90 -16.01
C ALA A 39 -19.81 -13.37 -16.13
N TRP A 40 -18.83 -12.88 -16.89
CA TRP A 40 -18.68 -11.45 -17.16
C TRP A 40 -19.82 -10.86 -18.01
N ASN A 41 -20.31 -11.58 -19.02
CA ASN A 41 -21.47 -11.14 -19.81
C ASN A 41 -22.71 -10.90 -18.92
N ILE A 42 -22.90 -11.76 -17.91
CA ILE A 42 -23.96 -11.61 -16.94
C ILE A 42 -23.68 -10.44 -15.99
N ALA A 43 -22.43 -10.27 -15.53
CA ALA A 43 -22.08 -9.26 -14.54
C ALA A 43 -22.13 -7.81 -15.06
N ILE A 44 -21.58 -7.54 -16.25
CA ILE A 44 -21.39 -6.17 -16.78
C ILE A 44 -22.67 -5.30 -16.75
N PRO A 45 -23.85 -5.77 -17.17
CA PRO A 45 -25.09 -5.00 -17.11
C PRO A 45 -25.44 -4.49 -15.70
N PHE A 46 -25.15 -5.29 -14.66
CA PHE A 46 -25.41 -4.90 -13.27
C PHE A 46 -24.33 -3.97 -12.71
N LEU A 47 -23.09 -4.11 -13.17
CA LEU A 47 -21.97 -3.27 -12.72
C LEU A 47 -22.15 -1.79 -13.10
N ARG A 48 -22.92 -1.50 -14.16
CA ARG A 48 -23.28 -0.11 -14.51
C ARG A 48 -24.02 0.61 -13.38
N ARG A 49 -24.80 -0.11 -12.57
CA ARG A 49 -25.56 0.46 -11.44
C ARG A 49 -24.74 0.54 -10.15
N ASN A 50 -23.50 0.04 -10.15
CA ASN A 50 -22.65 0.06 -8.97
C ASN A 50 -22.02 1.44 -8.78
N HIS A 51 -22.31 2.09 -7.65
CA HIS A 51 -21.80 3.43 -7.33
C HIS A 51 -20.27 3.55 -7.43
N ARG A 52 -19.51 2.48 -7.14
CA ARG A 52 -18.04 2.51 -7.21
C ARG A 52 -17.49 2.33 -8.63
N LEU A 53 -18.23 1.67 -9.51
CA LEU A 53 -17.75 1.27 -10.85
C LEU A 53 -18.42 2.02 -12.00
N HIS A 54 -19.45 2.82 -11.69
CA HIS A 54 -20.09 3.70 -12.67
C HIS A 54 -19.12 4.79 -13.18
N HIS A 55 -18.22 5.30 -12.34
CA HIS A 55 -17.17 6.20 -12.80
C HIS A 55 -16.20 5.46 -13.73
N GLY A 56 -15.99 6.04 -14.92
CA GLY A 56 -15.15 5.48 -15.97
C GLY A 56 -15.77 4.31 -16.72
N PHE A 57 -17.09 4.10 -16.64
CA PHE A 57 -17.72 2.92 -17.25
C PHE A 57 -17.43 2.79 -18.77
N SER A 58 -17.46 3.90 -19.52
CA SER A 58 -17.11 3.94 -20.96
C SER A 58 -15.69 3.43 -21.23
N GLN A 59 -14.72 3.81 -20.40
CA GLN A 59 -13.34 3.30 -20.48
C GLN A 59 -13.27 1.82 -20.07
N ARG A 60 -14.07 1.40 -19.09
CA ARG A 60 -14.10 0.01 -18.61
C ARG A 60 -14.66 -0.97 -19.64
N THR A 61 -15.59 -0.52 -20.46
CA THR A 61 -16.22 -1.27 -21.55
C THR A 61 -15.51 -1.06 -22.90
N LEU A 62 -14.48 -0.22 -22.95
CA LEU A 62 -13.75 0.16 -24.17
C LEU A 62 -14.66 0.79 -25.24
N GLU A 63 -15.60 1.63 -24.80
CA GLU A 63 -16.25 2.64 -25.65
C GLU A 63 -15.25 3.75 -25.98
N GLU A 64 -14.44 4.13 -25.00
CA GLU A 64 -13.24 4.95 -25.17
C GLU A 64 -12.02 4.03 -25.19
N MET A 65 -11.26 4.06 -26.30
CA MET A 65 -10.07 3.21 -26.42
C MET A 65 -8.88 3.84 -25.67
N PRO A 66 -8.15 3.07 -24.84
CA PRO A 66 -6.99 3.57 -24.12
C PRO A 66 -5.83 3.91 -25.07
N ALA A 67 -4.97 4.82 -24.63
CA ALA A 67 -3.78 5.22 -25.38
C ALA A 67 -2.79 4.04 -25.53
N PRO A 68 -2.08 3.95 -26.67
CA PRO A 68 -0.98 3.02 -26.84
C PRO A 68 0.14 3.24 -25.82
N ALA A 69 0.71 2.16 -25.28
CA ALA A 69 1.77 2.24 -24.29
C ALA A 69 2.80 1.11 -24.45
N ASP A 70 4.03 1.35 -24.05
CA ASP A 70 5.09 0.33 -23.98
C ASP A 70 5.07 -0.38 -22.62
N LEU A 71 4.76 0.37 -21.56
CA LEU A 71 4.56 -0.12 -20.20
C LEU A 71 3.12 0.17 -19.74
N TRP A 72 2.38 -0.88 -19.36
CA TRP A 72 1.05 -0.74 -18.76
C TRP A 72 1.12 -1.10 -17.27
N ILE A 73 0.82 -0.14 -16.39
CA ILE A 73 0.82 -0.33 -14.93
C ILE A 73 -0.61 -0.33 -14.40
N GLN A 74 -1.01 -1.40 -13.73
CA GLN A 74 -2.29 -1.49 -13.03
C GLN A 74 -2.11 -1.36 -11.52
N ALA A 75 -2.82 -0.39 -10.96
CA ALA A 75 -2.93 -0.11 -9.53
C ALA A 75 -4.42 -0.13 -9.13
N ALA A 76 -4.93 -1.27 -8.69
CA ALA A 76 -6.35 -1.50 -8.42
C ALA A 76 -6.87 -0.70 -7.22
N SER A 77 -6.01 -0.35 -6.27
CA SER A 77 -6.37 0.34 -5.03
C SER A 77 -5.59 1.64 -4.82
N VAL A 78 -6.08 2.48 -3.90
CA VAL A 78 -5.37 3.69 -3.43
C VAL A 78 -3.95 3.39 -2.97
N GLY A 79 -3.77 2.28 -2.25
CA GLY A 79 -2.45 1.85 -1.76
C GLY A 79 -1.50 1.53 -2.91
N GLU A 80 -1.99 0.82 -3.93
CA GLU A 80 -1.21 0.49 -5.13
C GLU A 80 -0.94 1.73 -6.00
N SER A 81 -1.85 2.71 -6.06
CA SER A 81 -1.63 3.94 -6.82
C SER A 81 -0.41 4.70 -6.30
N PHE A 82 -0.17 4.67 -4.98
CA PHE A 82 1.06 5.20 -4.42
C PHE A 82 2.31 4.36 -4.76
N LEU A 83 2.19 3.04 -4.87
CA LEU A 83 3.30 2.18 -5.30
C LEU A 83 3.67 2.45 -6.76
N ALA A 84 2.66 2.61 -7.63
CA ALA A 84 2.85 3.00 -9.02
C ALA A 84 3.58 4.35 -9.12
N GLY A 85 3.19 5.33 -8.29
CA GLY A 85 3.87 6.63 -8.21
C GLY A 85 5.36 6.52 -7.85
N GLU A 86 5.71 5.67 -6.87
CA GLU A 86 7.13 5.45 -6.54
C GLU A 86 7.91 4.77 -7.66
N VAL A 87 7.30 3.81 -8.36
CA VAL A 87 7.92 3.17 -9.53
C VAL A 87 8.18 4.21 -10.61
N LEU A 88 7.19 5.04 -10.96
CA LEU A 88 7.35 6.09 -11.99
C LEU A 88 8.45 7.08 -11.65
N ARG A 89 8.52 7.51 -10.39
CA ARG A 89 9.50 8.49 -9.92
C ARG A 89 10.94 7.98 -10.06
N LYS A 90 11.16 6.68 -9.89
CA LYS A 90 12.49 6.05 -10.01
C LYS A 90 12.77 5.43 -11.37
N LEU A 91 11.76 5.31 -12.23
CA LEU A 91 11.91 4.67 -13.53
C LEU A 91 12.73 5.56 -14.46
N ASP A 92 13.95 5.10 -14.77
CA ASP A 92 14.81 5.71 -15.76
C ASP A 92 15.02 4.74 -16.94
N PRO A 93 14.20 4.84 -18.01
CA PRO A 93 14.31 3.97 -19.15
C PRO A 93 15.50 4.36 -20.04
N ALA A 94 16.01 3.39 -20.81
CA ALA A 94 17.12 3.60 -21.75
C ALA A 94 16.78 4.57 -22.90
N GLY A 95 15.50 4.75 -23.20
CA GLY A 95 14.99 5.69 -24.20
C GLY A 95 13.55 6.11 -23.92
N PRO A 96 12.95 6.95 -24.78
CA PRO A 96 11.56 7.39 -24.62
C PRO A 96 10.60 6.20 -24.61
N ILE A 97 9.70 6.16 -23.62
CA ILE A 97 8.64 5.16 -23.54
C ILE A 97 7.30 5.81 -23.24
N ARG A 98 6.23 5.15 -23.68
CA ARG A 98 4.86 5.49 -23.31
C ARG A 98 4.41 4.61 -22.15
N VAL A 99 3.81 5.23 -21.14
CA VAL A 99 3.28 4.54 -19.96
C VAL A 99 1.78 4.77 -19.88
N LEU A 100 1.02 3.69 -19.70
CA LEU A 100 -0.40 3.76 -19.35
C LEU A 100 -0.56 3.36 -17.88
N LEU A 101 -1.10 4.27 -17.07
CA LEU A 101 -1.47 4.04 -15.68
C LEU A 101 -2.96 3.79 -15.59
N THR A 102 -3.33 2.70 -14.92
CA THR A 102 -4.74 2.35 -14.74
C THR A 102 -5.10 2.05 -13.30
N THR A 103 -6.36 2.30 -12.96
CA THR A 103 -6.92 1.99 -11.64
C THR A 103 -8.41 1.65 -11.70
N TYR A 104 -8.94 1.10 -10.61
CA TYR A 104 -10.38 0.90 -10.43
C TYR A 104 -11.05 2.02 -9.61
N THR A 105 -10.32 2.86 -8.89
CA THR A 105 -10.93 3.79 -7.93
C THR A 105 -10.73 5.24 -8.34
N SER A 106 -11.69 6.12 -8.03
CA SER A 106 -11.56 7.55 -8.30
C SER A 106 -10.43 8.17 -7.47
N GLN A 107 -10.28 7.77 -6.20
CA GLN A 107 -9.17 8.22 -5.35
C GLN A 107 -7.82 7.74 -5.87
N GLY A 108 -7.76 6.51 -6.40
CA GLY A 108 -6.57 6.02 -7.09
C GLY A 108 -6.23 6.86 -8.32
N MET A 109 -7.24 7.32 -9.06
CA MET A 109 -7.05 8.14 -10.26
C MET A 109 -6.41 9.49 -9.91
N GLU A 110 -6.90 10.15 -8.86
CA GLU A 110 -6.32 11.41 -8.37
C GLU A 110 -4.82 11.26 -8.02
N ILE A 111 -4.44 10.15 -7.38
CA ILE A 111 -3.05 9.85 -7.05
C ILE A 111 -2.21 9.58 -8.31
N LEU A 112 -2.76 8.84 -9.28
CA LEU A 112 -2.07 8.56 -10.53
C LEU A 112 -1.87 9.83 -11.37
N GLU A 113 -2.85 10.73 -11.42
CA GLU A 113 -2.73 12.04 -12.09
C GLU A 113 -1.65 12.92 -11.46
N LYS A 114 -1.61 12.98 -10.12
CA LYS A 114 -0.54 13.69 -9.41
C LYS A 114 0.83 13.10 -9.74
N SER A 115 0.95 11.76 -9.64
CA SER A 115 2.20 11.04 -9.93
C SER A 115 2.64 11.21 -11.38
N ARG A 116 1.68 11.23 -12.33
CA ARG A 116 1.92 11.49 -13.75
C ARG A 116 2.58 12.85 -13.95
N ASN A 117 1.99 13.90 -13.37
CA ASN A 117 2.52 15.26 -13.52
C ASN A 117 3.92 15.40 -12.93
N GLU A 118 4.15 14.84 -11.72
CA GLU A 118 5.47 14.85 -11.08
C GLU A 118 6.52 14.11 -11.91
N ALA A 119 6.20 12.91 -12.40
CA ALA A 119 7.14 12.10 -13.17
C ALA A 119 7.46 12.71 -14.55
N MET A 120 6.47 13.28 -15.25
CA MET A 120 6.69 13.96 -16.53
C MET A 120 7.51 15.25 -16.39
N GLN A 121 7.43 15.94 -15.24
CA GLN A 121 8.30 17.08 -14.93
C GLN A 121 9.75 16.65 -14.64
N GLN A 122 9.94 15.48 -14.04
CA GLN A 122 11.27 14.96 -13.66
C GLN A 122 12.01 14.28 -14.83
N SER A 123 11.29 13.66 -15.76
CA SER A 123 11.88 12.87 -16.84
C SER A 123 11.25 13.18 -18.19
N GLY A 124 12.04 13.75 -19.10
CA GLY A 124 11.65 13.97 -20.51
C GLY A 124 11.52 12.67 -21.33
N LYS A 125 11.82 11.50 -20.75
CA LYS A 125 11.71 10.20 -21.44
C LYS A 125 10.34 9.55 -21.29
N LEU A 126 9.46 10.08 -20.42
CA LEU A 126 8.19 9.45 -20.08
C LEU A 126 7.02 10.22 -20.70
N THR A 127 6.27 9.58 -21.59
CA THR A 127 4.93 10.04 -21.99
C THR A 127 3.90 9.21 -21.24
N ILE A 128 3.12 9.83 -20.37
CA ILE A 128 2.27 9.09 -19.43
C ILE A 128 0.80 9.45 -19.65
N HIS A 129 -0.05 8.44 -19.76
CA HIS A 129 -1.50 8.55 -19.79
C HIS A 129 -2.13 7.79 -18.63
N THR A 130 -3.33 8.20 -18.26
CA THR A 130 -4.13 7.67 -17.15
C THR A 130 -5.49 7.25 -17.69
N ALA A 131 -6.01 6.11 -17.22
CA ALA A 131 -7.34 5.63 -17.60
C ALA A 131 -7.93 4.71 -16.52
N TYR A 132 -9.23 4.48 -16.54
CA TYR A 132 -9.80 3.40 -15.74
C TYR A 132 -9.50 2.03 -16.36
N PHE A 133 -9.16 1.06 -15.51
CA PHE A 133 -8.81 -0.29 -15.98
C PHE A 133 -10.03 -0.99 -16.59
N PRO A 134 -9.91 -1.63 -17.77
CA PRO A 134 -11.00 -2.36 -18.41
C PRO A 134 -11.53 -3.51 -17.55
N PHE A 135 -12.78 -3.93 -17.76
CA PHE A 135 -13.27 -5.14 -17.08
C PHE A 135 -12.53 -6.39 -17.58
N ASP A 136 -12.20 -7.33 -16.69
CA ASP A 136 -11.44 -8.55 -17.00
C ASP A 136 -12.22 -9.58 -17.85
N HIS A 137 -13.27 -9.15 -18.55
CA HIS A 137 -13.95 -9.94 -19.56
C HIS A 137 -12.92 -10.31 -20.66
N PRO A 138 -12.71 -11.61 -20.97
CA PRO A 138 -11.66 -12.05 -21.90
C PRO A 138 -11.67 -11.33 -23.25
N GLY A 139 -12.85 -11.10 -23.84
CA GLY A 139 -12.96 -10.36 -25.11
C GLY A 139 -12.64 -8.87 -25.01
N LEU A 140 -12.88 -8.24 -23.85
CA LEU A 140 -12.48 -6.84 -23.63
C LEU A 140 -10.98 -6.76 -23.41
N MET A 141 -10.40 -7.70 -22.65
CA MET A 141 -8.96 -7.75 -22.42
C MET A 141 -8.17 -8.05 -23.71
N THR A 142 -8.69 -8.89 -24.61
CA THR A 142 -8.12 -9.03 -25.95
C THR A 142 -8.10 -7.68 -26.67
N ARG A 143 -9.25 -6.99 -26.76
CA ARG A 143 -9.34 -5.67 -27.42
C ARG A 143 -8.43 -4.61 -26.78
N ALA A 144 -8.37 -4.55 -25.46
CA ALA A 144 -7.52 -3.62 -24.72
C ALA A 144 -6.04 -3.85 -25.03
N VAL A 145 -5.55 -5.09 -24.89
CA VAL A 145 -4.15 -5.43 -25.15
C VAL A 145 -3.79 -5.19 -26.62
N THR A 146 -4.68 -5.53 -27.56
CA THR A 146 -4.46 -5.25 -29.00
C THR A 146 -4.34 -3.75 -29.29
N ALA A 147 -5.11 -2.89 -28.60
CA ALA A 147 -5.06 -1.44 -28.81
C ALA A 147 -3.86 -0.78 -28.12
N ILE A 148 -3.61 -1.15 -26.85
CA ILE A 148 -2.52 -0.61 -26.04
C ILE A 148 -1.16 -1.04 -26.60
N ARG A 149 -1.05 -2.29 -27.06
CA ARG A 149 0.19 -2.95 -27.52
C ARG A 149 1.34 -2.85 -26.51
N PRO A 150 1.12 -3.21 -25.22
CA PRO A 150 2.15 -3.14 -24.21
C PRO A 150 3.26 -4.16 -24.48
N LYS A 151 4.51 -3.77 -24.24
CA LYS A 151 5.63 -4.71 -24.15
C LYS A 151 5.66 -5.37 -22.78
N VAL A 152 5.34 -4.58 -21.74
CA VAL A 152 5.33 -5.01 -20.34
C VAL A 152 4.02 -4.62 -19.67
N MET A 153 3.44 -5.57 -18.92
CA MET A 153 2.34 -5.36 -17.99
C MET A 153 2.86 -5.46 -16.57
N LEU A 154 2.75 -4.39 -15.79
CA LEU A 154 3.08 -4.34 -14.37
C LEU A 154 1.80 -4.46 -13.54
N LEU A 155 1.71 -5.53 -12.76
CA LEU A 155 0.68 -5.75 -11.75
C LEU A 155 1.26 -5.48 -10.37
N LEU A 156 0.57 -4.71 -9.55
CA LEU A 156 0.99 -4.41 -8.18
C LEU A 156 0.26 -5.31 -7.18
N GLU A 157 0.98 -5.81 -6.19
CA GLU A 157 0.47 -6.75 -5.18
C GLU A 157 -0.07 -8.07 -5.79
N SER A 158 -1.35 -8.41 -5.61
CA SER A 158 -1.91 -9.72 -6.00
C SER A 158 -3.09 -9.61 -6.96
N GLU A 159 -2.93 -8.76 -7.98
CA GLU A 159 -3.92 -8.50 -9.01
C GLU A 159 -3.86 -9.54 -10.15
N LEU A 160 -4.08 -10.82 -9.83
CA LEU A 160 -4.04 -11.92 -10.80
C LEU A 160 -5.39 -12.06 -11.52
N TRP A 161 -5.47 -11.51 -12.73
CA TRP A 161 -6.67 -11.41 -13.56
C TRP A 161 -6.64 -12.39 -14.75
N PRO A 162 -7.46 -13.46 -14.78
CA PRO A 162 -7.37 -14.47 -15.83
C PRO A 162 -7.56 -13.94 -17.26
N GLY A 163 -8.47 -12.99 -17.46
CA GLY A 163 -8.74 -12.40 -18.78
C GLY A 163 -7.53 -11.64 -19.32
N LEU A 164 -6.95 -10.78 -18.49
CA LEU A 164 -5.74 -10.02 -18.76
C LEU A 164 -4.55 -10.95 -19.01
N LEU A 165 -4.27 -11.88 -18.08
CA LEU A 165 -3.11 -12.78 -18.20
C LEU A 165 -3.20 -13.65 -19.46
N ALA A 166 -4.39 -14.13 -19.80
CA ALA A 166 -4.61 -14.88 -21.04
C ALA A 166 -4.35 -14.01 -22.28
N SER A 167 -4.84 -12.77 -22.27
CA SER A 167 -4.64 -11.82 -23.36
C SER A 167 -3.17 -11.41 -23.51
N CYS A 168 -2.47 -11.11 -22.41
CA CYS A 168 -1.04 -10.83 -22.39
C CYS A 168 -0.24 -11.98 -22.99
N ARG A 169 -0.51 -13.23 -22.55
CA ARG A 169 0.13 -14.42 -23.09
C ARG A 169 -0.10 -14.57 -24.59
N GLN A 170 -1.33 -14.36 -25.06
CA GLN A 170 -1.68 -14.46 -26.48
C GLN A 170 -0.93 -13.45 -27.35
N HIS A 171 -0.64 -12.27 -26.82
CA HIS A 171 0.04 -11.19 -27.55
C HIS A 171 1.54 -11.07 -27.23
N GLY A 172 2.11 -12.02 -26.49
CA GLY A 172 3.54 -12.00 -26.13
C GLY A 172 3.93 -10.86 -25.18
N VAL A 173 2.98 -10.31 -24.42
CA VAL A 173 3.23 -9.27 -23.42
C VAL A 173 3.89 -9.90 -22.19
N LYS A 174 5.01 -9.33 -21.75
CA LYS A 174 5.72 -9.79 -20.55
C LYS A 174 5.00 -9.27 -19.30
N VAL A 175 4.52 -10.17 -18.45
CA VAL A 175 3.83 -9.78 -17.21
C VAL A 175 4.80 -9.81 -16.04
N LEU A 176 4.93 -8.68 -15.34
CA LEU A 176 5.66 -8.53 -14.09
C LEU A 176 4.65 -8.30 -12.96
N VAL A 177 4.68 -9.15 -11.94
CA VAL A 177 4.00 -8.89 -10.66
C VAL A 177 5.03 -8.30 -9.70
N ALA A 178 4.82 -7.07 -9.24
CA ALA A 178 5.71 -6.41 -8.29
C ALA A 178 5.02 -6.15 -6.95
N ASN A 179 5.82 -6.09 -5.89
CA ASN A 179 5.33 -6.00 -4.51
C ASN A 179 4.32 -7.10 -4.18
N GLY A 180 4.52 -8.30 -4.74
CA GLY A 180 3.58 -9.42 -4.70
C GLY A 180 3.33 -9.91 -3.27
N ARG A 181 2.07 -9.88 -2.84
CA ARG A 181 1.65 -10.35 -1.51
C ARG A 181 0.49 -11.32 -1.60
N MET A 182 0.72 -12.58 -1.29
CA MET A 182 -0.31 -13.61 -1.36
C MET A 182 -0.66 -14.12 0.04
N THR A 183 -1.82 -13.70 0.54
CA THR A 183 -2.35 -14.23 1.82
C THR A 183 -2.69 -15.71 1.70
N ALA A 184 -2.69 -16.44 2.82
CA ALA A 184 -3.09 -17.85 2.85
C ALA A 184 -4.50 -18.09 2.29
N LYS A 185 -5.43 -17.16 2.55
CA LYS A 185 -6.80 -17.19 2.01
C LYS A 185 -6.87 -17.01 0.49
N SER A 186 -6.04 -16.14 -0.07
CA SER A 186 -5.97 -16.00 -1.54
C SER A 186 -5.29 -17.22 -2.16
N PHE A 187 -4.22 -17.71 -1.55
CA PHE A 187 -3.50 -18.90 -2.00
C PHE A 187 -4.39 -20.15 -2.05
N SER A 188 -5.20 -20.40 -1.01
CA SER A 188 -6.10 -21.55 -1.00
C SER A 188 -7.13 -21.52 -2.14
N ARG A 189 -7.63 -20.33 -2.51
CA ARG A 189 -8.51 -20.15 -3.68
C ARG A 189 -7.78 -20.39 -5.00
N TYR A 190 -6.57 -19.87 -5.16
CA TYR A 190 -5.79 -20.08 -6.37
C TYR A 190 -5.39 -21.55 -6.57
N ARG A 191 -5.16 -22.29 -5.48
CA ARG A 191 -4.87 -23.72 -5.53
C ARG A 191 -6.03 -24.60 -6.03
N ILE A 192 -7.24 -24.07 -6.16
CA ILE A 192 -8.36 -24.81 -6.72
C ILE A 192 -8.05 -25.24 -8.18
N TRP A 193 -7.43 -24.36 -8.98
CA TRP A 193 -7.10 -24.61 -10.38
C TRP A 193 -5.62 -24.33 -10.71
N PRO A 194 -4.69 -25.18 -10.23
CA PRO A 194 -3.26 -24.92 -10.38
C PRO A 194 -2.79 -24.95 -11.85
N SER A 195 -3.44 -25.76 -12.70
CA SER A 195 -3.13 -25.84 -14.13
C SER A 195 -3.43 -24.54 -14.89
N LEU A 196 -4.51 -23.85 -14.54
CA LEU A 196 -4.86 -22.54 -15.10
C LEU A 196 -3.76 -21.53 -14.77
N TRP A 197 -3.38 -21.41 -13.50
CA TRP A 197 -2.35 -20.46 -13.07
C TRP A 197 -0.97 -20.79 -13.62
N ARG A 198 -0.62 -22.08 -13.71
CA ARG A 198 0.62 -22.50 -14.40
C ARG A 198 0.63 -22.09 -15.87
N TYR A 199 -0.51 -22.17 -16.56
CA TYR A 199 -0.64 -21.76 -17.95
C TYR A 199 -0.61 -20.22 -18.11
N LEU A 200 -1.23 -19.49 -17.18
CA LEU A 200 -1.30 -18.03 -17.13
C LEU A 200 -0.13 -17.39 -16.36
N ARG A 201 0.98 -18.09 -16.28
CA ARG A 201 2.14 -17.70 -15.49
C ARG A 201 2.70 -16.34 -15.92
N PRO A 202 2.94 -15.41 -14.97
CA PRO A 202 3.72 -14.20 -15.21
C PRO A 202 5.18 -14.50 -15.56
N GLU A 203 5.82 -13.60 -16.29
CA GLU A 203 7.25 -13.69 -16.66
C GLU A 203 8.13 -13.61 -15.40
N ARG A 204 7.85 -12.64 -14.53
CA ARG A 204 8.54 -12.43 -13.25
C ARG A 204 7.58 -12.01 -12.16
N ILE A 205 7.90 -12.41 -10.93
CA ILE A 205 7.15 -12.11 -9.71
C ILE A 205 8.16 -11.68 -8.64
N LEU A 206 8.04 -10.44 -8.17
CA LEU A 206 8.82 -9.87 -7.09
C LEU A 206 7.94 -9.85 -5.83
N ALA A 207 8.06 -10.87 -4.99
CA ALA A 207 7.26 -11.07 -3.80
C ALA A 207 7.86 -10.36 -2.57
N ILE A 208 7.02 -9.87 -1.66
CA ILE A 208 7.48 -9.04 -0.53
C ILE A 208 8.09 -9.81 0.64
N SER A 209 8.03 -11.14 0.61
CA SER A 209 8.56 -12.02 1.65
C SER A 209 8.83 -13.42 1.10
N ASN A 210 9.63 -14.21 1.82
CA ASN A 210 9.88 -15.62 1.47
C ASN A 210 8.59 -16.46 1.50
N ASP A 211 7.68 -16.17 2.43
CA ASP A 211 6.38 -16.85 2.51
C ASP A 211 5.50 -16.54 1.31
N ASP A 212 5.45 -15.28 0.89
CA ASP A 212 4.74 -14.88 -0.31
C ASP A 212 5.38 -15.51 -1.55
N ALA A 213 6.72 -15.48 -1.65
CA ALA A 213 7.48 -16.10 -2.73
C ALA A 213 7.18 -17.61 -2.83
N SER A 214 7.17 -18.33 -1.70
CA SER A 214 6.83 -19.76 -1.67
C SER A 214 5.42 -20.06 -2.19
N ARG A 215 4.44 -19.23 -1.81
CA ARG A 215 3.05 -19.36 -2.29
C ARG A 215 2.95 -19.09 -3.80
N PHE A 216 3.59 -18.03 -4.30
CA PHE A 216 3.65 -17.75 -5.73
C PHE A 216 4.35 -18.88 -6.49
N ALA A 217 5.49 -19.36 -6.00
CA ALA A 217 6.26 -20.43 -6.63
C ALA A 217 5.49 -21.75 -6.69
N THR A 218 4.64 -22.03 -5.71
CA THR A 218 3.75 -23.21 -5.75
C THR A 218 2.77 -23.15 -6.93
N LEU A 219 2.27 -21.95 -7.26
CA LEU A 219 1.34 -21.76 -8.39
C LEU A 219 2.07 -21.71 -9.74
N PHE A 220 3.16 -20.95 -9.79
CA PHE A 220 3.79 -20.53 -11.05
C PHE A 220 5.13 -21.21 -11.34
N GLY A 221 5.79 -21.81 -10.35
CA GLY A 221 7.16 -22.34 -10.46
C GLY A 221 8.20 -21.37 -9.88
N MET A 222 9.32 -21.92 -9.39
CA MET A 222 10.35 -21.19 -8.65
C MET A 222 11.12 -20.17 -9.50
N ASP A 223 11.32 -20.46 -10.78
CA ASP A 223 12.16 -19.70 -11.71
C ASP A 223 11.60 -18.33 -12.10
N ALA A 224 10.30 -18.07 -11.89
CA ALA A 224 9.71 -16.75 -12.08
C ALA A 224 9.73 -15.90 -10.80
N VAL A 225 10.05 -16.46 -9.64
CA VAL A 225 9.73 -15.83 -8.35
C VAL A 225 10.99 -15.46 -7.58
N GLU A 226 11.04 -14.22 -7.13
CA GLU A 226 12.10 -13.67 -6.32
C GLU A 226 11.50 -12.94 -5.12
N ALA A 227 12.08 -13.12 -3.94
CA ALA A 227 11.71 -12.33 -2.76
C ALA A 227 12.51 -11.03 -2.77
N VAL A 228 11.82 -9.89 -2.74
CA VAL A 228 12.41 -8.56 -2.72
C VAL A 228 11.86 -7.74 -1.55
N PRO A 229 12.55 -6.67 -1.16
CA PRO A 229 12.03 -5.75 -0.15
C PRO A 229 10.70 -5.11 -0.57
N ASN A 230 9.81 -4.86 0.39
CA ASN A 230 8.50 -4.24 0.13
C ASN A 230 8.67 -2.76 -0.24
N ILE A 231 8.10 -2.35 -1.38
CA ILE A 231 8.13 -0.96 -1.88
C ILE A 231 7.61 0.05 -0.83
N LYS A 232 6.72 -0.40 0.08
CA LYS A 232 6.21 0.45 1.17
C LYS A 232 7.32 0.97 2.09
N PHE A 233 8.45 0.26 2.25
CA PHE A 233 9.59 0.76 3.02
C PHE A 233 10.35 1.89 2.32
N ASP A 234 10.39 1.90 0.98
CA ASP A 234 11.02 2.97 0.20
C ASP A 234 10.29 4.32 0.41
N ARG A 235 8.98 4.28 0.67
CA ARG A 235 8.14 5.46 0.94
C ARG A 235 8.37 6.09 2.32
N ILE A 236 8.69 5.28 3.34
CA ILE A 236 8.82 5.75 4.73
C ILE A 236 9.96 6.78 4.86
N SER A 237 11.09 6.53 4.18
CA SER A 237 12.24 7.45 4.23
C SER A 237 11.93 8.83 3.65
N LYS A 238 11.12 8.88 2.58
CA LYS A 238 10.72 10.14 1.92
C LYS A 238 9.87 11.00 2.85
N GLN A 239 8.85 10.40 3.48
CA GLN A 239 7.99 11.11 4.43
C GLN A 239 8.77 11.68 5.63
N SER A 240 9.86 11.02 6.05
CA SER A 240 10.73 11.55 7.11
C SER A 240 11.50 12.80 6.68
N ALA A 241 11.88 12.93 5.40
CA ALA A 241 12.74 14.00 4.89
C ALA A 241 11.98 15.29 4.52
N GLU A 242 10.70 15.20 4.17
CA GLU A 242 9.88 16.33 3.68
C GLU A 242 9.26 17.21 4.80
N ASN A 243 9.56 16.93 6.08
CA ASN A 243 8.92 17.59 7.24
C ASN A 243 9.44 19.01 7.56
N THR A 244 9.96 19.77 6.60
CA THR A 244 10.67 21.05 6.83
C THR A 244 9.87 22.31 6.47
N THR A 245 8.58 22.23 6.20
CA THR A 245 7.72 23.40 5.92
C THR A 245 7.07 23.96 7.20
N THR A 246 6.70 25.25 7.16
CA THR A 246 5.93 25.90 8.22
C THR A 246 4.61 25.16 8.42
N ASN A 247 4.39 24.61 9.63
CA ASN A 247 3.21 23.82 9.94
C ASN A 247 1.96 24.73 10.00
N PRO A 248 0.90 24.45 9.21
CA PRO A 248 -0.28 25.30 9.12
C PRO A 248 -1.16 25.29 10.39
N LEU A 249 -0.90 24.39 11.33
CA LEU A 249 -1.59 24.32 12.63
C LEU A 249 -0.80 24.99 13.76
N ALA A 250 0.39 25.53 13.49
CA ALA A 250 1.21 26.15 14.55
C ALA A 250 0.51 27.33 15.25
N TYR A 251 -0.44 28.00 14.58
CA TYR A 251 -1.18 29.14 15.15
C TYR A 251 -2.16 28.73 16.26
N ILE A 252 -2.67 27.49 16.24
CA ILE A 252 -3.58 26.99 17.29
C ILE A 252 -2.81 26.32 18.44
N PHE A 253 -1.60 25.83 18.19
CA PHE A 253 -0.69 25.30 19.20
C PHE A 253 0.64 26.07 19.18
N PRO A 254 0.65 27.33 19.64
CA PRO A 254 1.87 28.11 19.65
C PRO A 254 2.95 27.42 20.51
N PRO A 255 4.24 27.53 20.15
CA PRO A 255 5.32 27.01 20.97
C PRO A 255 5.26 27.62 22.37
N ASP A 256 5.00 26.79 23.37
CA ASP A 256 4.99 27.21 24.77
C ASP A 256 6.30 26.79 25.44
N THR A 257 6.91 27.73 26.15
CA THR A 257 8.19 27.55 26.86
C THR A 257 8.01 26.97 28.27
N THR A 258 6.77 26.83 28.75
CA THR A 258 6.48 26.46 30.15
C THR A 258 6.52 24.96 30.46
N ALA A 259 6.88 24.10 29.50
CA ALA A 259 6.93 22.63 29.61
C ALA A 259 5.59 21.92 29.97
N THR A 260 4.55 22.66 30.34
CA THR A 260 3.23 22.15 30.75
C THR A 260 2.29 21.91 29.56
N ALA A 261 2.46 22.63 28.46
CA ALA A 261 1.68 22.45 27.25
C ALA A 261 2.04 21.12 26.56
N LYS A 262 1.10 20.18 26.55
CA LYS A 262 1.25 18.89 25.87
C LYS A 262 0.10 18.63 24.91
N LEU A 263 0.42 18.10 23.74
CA LEU A 263 -0.55 17.70 22.74
C LEU A 263 -0.52 16.18 22.54
N LEU A 264 -1.64 15.54 22.81
CA LEU A 264 -1.88 14.14 22.50
C LEU A 264 -2.80 14.04 21.28
N VAL A 265 -2.33 13.36 20.23
CA VAL A 265 -3.16 13.05 19.06
C VAL A 265 -3.74 11.64 19.17
N MET A 266 -5.06 11.51 19.06
CA MET A 266 -5.76 10.24 18.91
C MET A 266 -6.23 10.11 17.46
N GLY A 267 -5.41 9.46 16.64
CA GLY A 267 -5.53 9.42 15.19
C GLY A 267 -6.39 8.28 14.66
N SER A 268 -7.26 8.57 13.69
CA SER A 268 -8.01 7.56 12.93
C SER A 268 -8.84 6.60 13.78
N VAL A 269 -9.50 7.12 14.83
CA VAL A 269 -10.36 6.33 15.73
C VAL A 269 -11.58 5.81 14.98
N ARG A 270 -11.92 4.53 15.15
CA ARG A 270 -13.09 3.91 14.53
C ARG A 270 -14.25 3.76 15.51
N GLU A 271 -15.44 3.60 14.96
CA GLU A 271 -16.70 3.49 15.73
C GLU A 271 -16.63 2.43 16.82
N GLU A 272 -16.04 1.28 16.51
CA GLU A 272 -15.95 0.15 17.43
C GLU A 272 -14.99 0.40 18.61
N GLU A 273 -14.24 1.50 18.61
CA GLU A 273 -13.30 1.90 19.65
C GLU A 273 -13.77 3.10 20.48
N GLU A 274 -14.87 3.77 20.10
CA GLU A 274 -15.28 5.05 20.70
C GLU A 274 -15.44 4.95 22.23
N ALA A 275 -16.00 3.85 22.72
CA ALA A 275 -16.18 3.60 24.15
C ALA A 275 -14.85 3.48 24.91
N ASP A 276 -13.84 2.83 24.32
CA ASP A 276 -12.53 2.68 24.94
C ASP A 276 -11.70 3.97 24.86
N ILE A 277 -11.86 4.73 23.77
CA ILE A 277 -11.23 6.04 23.63
C ILE A 277 -11.78 7.04 24.65
N ILE A 278 -13.07 7.00 24.96
CA ILE A 278 -13.61 7.84 26.03
C ILE A 278 -13.04 7.47 27.40
N LYS A 279 -12.94 6.18 27.73
CA LYS A 279 -12.27 5.74 28.98
C LYS A 279 -10.85 6.28 29.05
N LEU A 280 -10.12 6.21 27.94
CA LEU A 280 -8.76 6.72 27.82
C LEU A 280 -8.71 8.24 28.01
N ILE A 281 -9.61 9.02 27.38
CA ILE A 281 -9.72 10.47 27.57
C ILE A 281 -10.00 10.81 29.04
N CYS A 282 -10.97 10.15 29.67
CA CYS A 282 -11.32 10.37 31.06
C CYS A 282 -10.16 10.05 32.01
N HIS A 283 -9.46 8.93 31.78
CA HIS A 283 -8.29 8.54 32.58
C HIS A 283 -7.17 9.57 32.49
N ILE A 284 -6.81 10.00 31.28
CA ILE A 284 -5.77 11.01 31.04
C ILE A 284 -6.12 12.33 31.73
N ARG A 285 -7.36 12.79 31.59
CA ARG A 285 -7.81 14.04 32.22
C ARG A 285 -7.85 13.96 33.74
N GLY A 286 -8.22 12.81 34.29
CA GLY A 286 -8.20 12.57 35.74
C GLY A 286 -6.80 12.65 36.34
N GLN A 287 -5.76 12.36 35.56
CA GLN A 287 -4.36 12.42 35.99
C GLN A 287 -3.70 13.76 35.67
N ASN A 288 -3.94 14.31 34.48
CA ASN A 288 -3.41 15.60 34.05
C ASN A 288 -4.38 16.31 33.10
N ASN A 289 -5.10 17.29 33.64
CA ASN A 289 -6.07 18.08 32.88
C ASN A 289 -5.45 19.16 31.97
N GLN A 290 -4.11 19.32 31.96
CA GLN A 290 -3.41 20.27 31.08
C GLN A 290 -3.05 19.69 29.72
N ILE A 291 -3.17 18.36 29.54
CA ILE A 291 -2.90 17.71 28.26
C ILE A 291 -4.05 18.01 27.29
N SER A 292 -3.75 18.72 26.20
CA SER A 292 -4.69 18.94 25.10
C SER A 292 -4.81 17.67 24.26
N ILE A 293 -6.03 17.32 23.85
CA ILE A 293 -6.33 16.11 23.09
C ILE A 293 -6.89 16.50 21.73
N ALA A 294 -6.21 16.09 20.66
CA ALA A 294 -6.71 16.18 19.29
C ALA A 294 -7.30 14.83 18.88
N LEU A 295 -8.63 14.76 18.76
CA LEU A 295 -9.37 13.54 18.46
C LEU A 295 -9.77 13.51 16.98
N PHE A 296 -9.23 12.55 16.23
CA PHE A 296 -9.50 12.38 14.80
C PHE A 296 -10.34 11.13 14.53
N PRO A 297 -11.64 11.26 14.25
CA PRO A 297 -12.44 10.15 13.76
C PRO A 297 -11.97 9.69 12.38
N ARG A 298 -11.96 8.38 12.13
CA ARG A 298 -11.59 7.82 10.82
C ARG A 298 -12.57 8.21 9.71
N HIS A 299 -13.84 8.43 10.08
CA HIS A 299 -14.93 8.71 9.16
C HIS A 299 -15.70 9.97 9.61
N MET A 300 -15.75 10.98 8.75
CA MET A 300 -16.36 12.29 9.07
C MET A 300 -17.86 12.22 9.39
N HIS A 301 -18.58 11.20 8.90
CA HIS A 301 -19.99 11.02 9.27
C HIS A 301 -20.19 10.74 10.77
N ARG A 302 -19.13 10.35 11.50
CA ARG A 302 -19.15 10.09 12.95
C ARG A 302 -19.00 11.35 13.81
N ILE A 303 -18.75 12.53 13.23
CA ILE A 303 -18.52 13.77 14.02
C ILE A 303 -19.71 14.03 14.96
N LYS A 304 -20.95 14.00 14.46
CA LYS A 304 -22.15 14.19 15.29
C LYS A 304 -22.32 13.15 16.41
N ASN A 305 -21.82 11.93 16.22
CA ASN A 305 -21.82 10.92 17.27
C ASN A 305 -20.82 11.29 18.36
N TRP A 306 -19.61 11.71 17.97
CA TRP A 306 -18.60 12.19 18.90
C TRP A 306 -19.03 13.41 19.70
N GLU A 307 -19.73 14.37 19.09
CA GLU A 307 -20.32 15.52 19.82
C GLU A 307 -21.20 15.02 20.99
N LYS A 308 -22.15 14.13 20.71
CA LYS A 308 -23.05 13.55 21.72
C LYS A 308 -22.31 12.75 22.78
N ILE A 309 -21.29 11.99 22.40
CA ILE A 309 -20.50 11.18 23.31
C ILE A 309 -19.71 12.07 24.28
N LEU A 310 -19.09 13.14 23.78
CA LEU A 310 -18.33 14.07 24.62
C LEU A 310 -19.27 14.86 25.55
N GLU A 311 -20.43 15.29 25.05
CA GLU A 311 -21.48 15.94 25.85
C GLU A 311 -22.01 15.03 26.97
N SER A 312 -22.30 13.76 26.68
CA SER A 312 -22.84 12.82 27.67
C SER A 312 -21.85 12.48 28.80
N HIS A 313 -20.56 12.74 28.59
CA HIS A 313 -19.50 12.56 29.58
C HIS A 313 -19.06 13.90 30.21
N GLU A 314 -19.78 15.00 29.94
CA GLU A 314 -19.52 16.33 30.47
C GLU A 314 -18.08 16.83 30.19
N LEU A 315 -17.50 16.38 29.07
CA LEU A 315 -16.15 16.74 28.67
C LEU A 315 -16.17 18.03 27.86
N PRO A 316 -15.52 19.13 28.27
CA PRO A 316 -15.47 20.35 27.46
C PRO A 316 -14.68 20.11 26.17
N TRP A 317 -15.28 20.42 25.03
CA TRP A 317 -14.70 20.19 23.71
C TRP A 317 -15.02 21.32 22.72
N GLN A 318 -14.26 21.41 21.64
CA GLN A 318 -14.55 22.29 20.50
C GLN A 318 -14.21 21.62 19.16
N LEU A 319 -14.89 22.07 18.09
CA LEU A 319 -14.56 21.64 16.73
C LEU A 319 -13.26 22.30 16.25
N ARG A 320 -12.43 21.53 15.55
CA ARG A 320 -11.22 22.04 14.89
C ARG A 320 -11.54 23.19 13.92
N SER A 321 -12.61 23.08 13.14
CA SER A 321 -13.04 24.11 12.17
C SER A 321 -13.39 25.46 12.81
N ARG A 322 -13.70 25.47 14.11
CA ARG A 322 -14.03 26.68 14.88
C ARG A 322 -12.81 27.29 15.58
N CYS A 323 -11.65 26.64 15.54
CA CYS A 323 -10.42 27.14 16.16
C CYS A 323 -9.78 28.22 15.28
N THR A 324 -9.94 29.49 15.67
CA THR A 324 -9.41 30.67 14.96
C THR A 324 -8.14 31.26 15.60
N GLY A 325 -7.73 30.74 16.76
CA GLY A 325 -6.53 31.19 17.49
C GLY A 325 -6.01 30.13 18.45
N PRO A 326 -5.04 30.49 19.31
CA PRO A 326 -4.47 29.58 20.30
C PRO A 326 -5.54 28.91 21.15
N VAL A 327 -5.46 27.59 21.27
CA VAL A 327 -6.38 26.81 22.10
C VAL A 327 -5.85 26.75 23.54
N PRO A 328 -6.72 26.87 24.56
CA PRO A 328 -6.30 26.69 25.95
C PRO A 328 -5.68 25.30 26.19
N HIS A 329 -4.75 25.19 27.14
CA HIS A 329 -4.26 23.89 27.59
C HIS A 329 -5.40 23.03 28.14
N GLY A 330 -5.31 21.71 27.99
CA GLY A 330 -6.36 20.80 28.41
C GLY A 330 -7.58 20.74 27.49
N SER A 331 -7.55 21.41 26.34
CA SER A 331 -8.67 21.40 25.39
C SER A 331 -8.83 20.03 24.73
N ILE A 332 -10.07 19.55 24.60
CA ILE A 332 -10.42 18.47 23.67
C ILE A 332 -10.86 19.09 22.35
N ILE A 333 -10.18 18.73 21.26
CA ILE A 333 -10.45 19.24 19.92
C ILE A 333 -10.92 18.08 19.06
N LEU A 334 -12.20 18.09 18.70
CA LEU A 334 -12.79 17.14 17.77
C LEU A 334 -12.46 17.57 16.34
N TRP A 335 -11.72 16.73 15.62
CA TRP A 335 -11.20 17.07 14.30
C TRP A 335 -12.20 16.79 13.19
N ASP A 336 -12.91 17.82 12.76
CA ASP A 336 -13.95 17.79 11.71
C ASP A 336 -13.45 18.24 10.33
N THR A 337 -12.13 18.40 10.18
CA THR A 337 -11.45 18.77 8.92
C THR A 337 -10.61 17.62 8.38
N MET A 338 -10.51 17.53 7.05
CA MET A 338 -9.74 16.48 6.37
C MET A 338 -8.33 16.97 6.01
N GLY A 339 -7.36 16.05 5.99
CA GLY A 339 -6.00 16.33 5.48
C GLY A 339 -5.04 16.99 6.48
N GLU A 340 -5.46 17.25 7.72
CA GLU A 340 -4.63 17.95 8.72
C GLU A 340 -3.89 17.03 9.70
N MET A 341 -4.14 15.72 9.67
CA MET A 341 -3.63 14.77 10.69
C MET A 341 -2.10 14.73 10.76
N LEU A 342 -1.41 14.74 9.62
CA LEU A 342 0.05 14.75 9.58
C LEU A 342 0.63 16.00 10.27
N PHE A 343 0.01 17.16 10.05
CA PHE A 343 0.41 18.40 10.71
C PHE A 343 0.17 18.36 12.22
N ALA A 344 -0.90 17.70 12.67
CA ALA A 344 -1.12 17.52 14.11
C ALA A 344 -0.06 16.59 14.73
N TYR A 345 0.32 15.50 14.06
CA TYR A 345 1.44 14.66 14.52
C TYR A 345 2.77 15.40 14.58
N GLN A 346 3.03 16.32 13.65
CA GLN A 346 4.22 17.16 13.70
C GLN A 346 4.25 18.06 14.95
N LEU A 347 3.11 18.39 15.57
CA LEU A 347 3.04 19.21 16.78
C LEU A 347 2.88 18.39 18.08
N ALA A 348 2.51 17.11 17.99
CA ALA A 348 2.17 16.28 19.14
C ALA A 348 3.38 15.86 20.00
N ASP A 349 3.15 15.57 21.28
CA ASP A 349 4.11 14.93 22.18
C ASP A 349 3.95 13.41 22.18
N ALA A 350 2.69 12.94 22.06
CA ALA A 350 2.34 11.53 21.99
C ALA A 350 1.21 11.31 20.97
N ALA A 351 1.12 10.08 20.47
CA ALA A 351 0.11 9.69 19.51
C ALA A 351 -0.44 8.30 19.83
N PHE A 352 -1.77 8.19 19.88
CA PHE A 352 -2.49 6.94 19.77
C PHE A 352 -2.99 6.78 18.33
N VAL A 353 -2.90 5.57 17.77
CA VAL A 353 -3.37 5.28 16.41
C VAL A 353 -4.43 4.20 16.46
N GLY A 354 -5.65 4.59 16.10
CA GLY A 354 -6.85 3.76 16.16
C GLY A 354 -6.91 2.66 15.10
N GLY A 355 -8.10 2.07 14.99
CA GLY A 355 -8.35 0.78 14.36
C GLY A 355 -7.61 -0.38 15.03
N SER A 356 -7.11 -0.19 16.25
CA SER A 356 -6.13 -1.06 16.89
C SER A 356 -6.54 -1.61 18.26
N LEU A 357 -7.47 -0.96 18.98
CA LEU A 357 -8.07 -1.50 20.21
C LEU A 357 -9.18 -2.52 19.92
N ALA A 358 -9.88 -2.34 18.79
CA ALA A 358 -10.82 -3.30 18.24
C ALA A 358 -10.17 -4.13 17.10
N PRO A 359 -10.69 -5.32 16.74
CA PRO A 359 -10.12 -6.21 15.71
C PRO A 359 -10.32 -5.69 14.27
N LEU A 360 -9.81 -4.49 13.99
CA LEU A 360 -9.98 -3.75 12.74
C LEU A 360 -8.68 -3.67 11.92
N GLY A 361 -7.60 -4.26 12.44
CA GLY A 361 -6.32 -4.47 11.76
C GLY A 361 -5.33 -3.31 11.83
N GLY A 362 -5.65 -2.21 12.50
CA GLY A 362 -4.79 -1.04 12.72
C GLY A 362 -4.86 -0.01 11.59
N GLN A 363 -4.65 1.25 11.95
CA GLN A 363 -4.45 2.38 11.03
C GLN A 363 -2.97 2.78 10.93
N ASN A 364 -2.65 3.79 10.12
CA ASN A 364 -1.29 4.11 9.71
C ASN A 364 -0.41 4.73 10.81
N PHE A 365 0.17 3.89 11.67
CA PHE A 365 1.11 4.33 12.70
C PHE A 365 2.47 4.80 12.16
N LEU A 366 2.76 4.60 10.86
CA LEU A 366 4.00 5.10 10.27
C LEU A 366 4.00 6.62 10.15
N GLU A 367 2.84 7.27 9.97
CA GLU A 367 2.74 8.73 9.91
C GLU A 367 3.32 9.40 11.17
N PRO A 368 2.79 9.13 12.39
CA PRO A 368 3.36 9.72 13.60
C PRO A 368 4.83 9.32 13.82
N LEU A 369 5.20 8.09 13.43
CA LEU A 369 6.57 7.60 13.56
C LEU A 369 7.56 8.38 12.69
N THR A 370 7.20 8.73 11.45
CA THR A 370 8.00 9.59 10.56
C THR A 370 8.12 11.03 11.09
N CYS A 371 7.14 11.50 11.87
CA CYS A 371 7.21 12.78 12.58
C CYS A 371 8.16 12.75 13.80
N GLY A 372 8.71 11.58 14.15
CA GLY A 372 9.61 11.38 15.29
C GLY A 372 8.92 10.96 16.60
N LEU A 373 7.60 10.68 16.56
CA LEU A 373 6.86 10.16 17.70
C LEU A 373 7.06 8.65 17.84
N LYS A 374 6.78 8.13 19.03
CA LYS A 374 6.63 6.69 19.27
C LYS A 374 5.15 6.37 19.49
N PRO A 375 4.41 6.02 18.43
CA PRO A 375 2.96 5.86 18.53
C PRO A 375 2.59 4.65 19.39
N VAL A 376 1.43 4.76 20.04
CA VAL A 376 0.78 3.70 20.80
C VAL A 376 -0.35 3.12 19.95
N ILE A 377 -0.41 1.81 19.87
CA ILE A 377 -1.47 1.05 19.19
C ILE A 377 -2.04 0.02 20.18
N GLY A 378 -3.29 -0.38 19.99
CA GLY A 378 -3.86 -1.55 20.66
C GLY A 378 -3.36 -2.88 20.08
N PRO A 379 -3.91 -4.02 20.52
CA PRO A 379 -3.38 -5.34 20.17
C PRO A 379 -3.58 -5.73 18.70
N HIS A 380 -4.44 -5.03 17.95
CA HIS A 380 -4.85 -5.42 16.59
C HIS A 380 -4.21 -4.56 15.50
N TRP A 381 -3.13 -5.04 14.87
CA TRP A 381 -2.40 -4.31 13.83
C TRP A 381 -2.04 -5.16 12.60
N SER A 382 -2.89 -6.15 12.28
CA SER A 382 -2.66 -7.12 11.19
C SER A 382 -2.45 -6.50 9.80
N ASN A 383 -2.95 -5.29 9.54
CA ASN A 383 -2.73 -4.56 8.29
C ASN A 383 -1.25 -4.16 8.11
N PHE A 384 -0.50 -4.09 9.22
CA PHE A 384 0.88 -3.62 9.29
C PHE A 384 1.89 -4.73 9.65
N PHE A 385 1.47 -6.00 9.72
CA PHE A 385 2.38 -7.12 9.99
C PHE A 385 3.56 -7.22 9.00
N TRP A 386 3.43 -6.65 7.79
CA TRP A 386 4.52 -6.56 6.82
C TRP A 386 5.71 -5.71 7.31
N ILE A 387 5.52 -4.87 8.33
CA ILE A 387 6.59 -4.10 8.96
C ILE A 387 7.51 -5.01 9.80
N GLY A 388 6.98 -6.11 10.34
CA GLY A 388 7.67 -7.00 11.27
C GLY A 388 7.45 -6.61 12.74
N ARG A 389 7.49 -7.61 13.64
CA ARG A 389 7.36 -7.41 15.10
C ARG A 389 8.54 -6.65 15.71
N ASP A 390 9.71 -6.73 15.08
CA ASP A 390 10.93 -6.04 15.51
C ASP A 390 10.74 -4.52 15.72
N ILE A 391 9.74 -3.88 15.06
CA ILE A 391 9.46 -2.45 15.28
C ILE A 391 8.95 -2.16 16.71
N ILE A 392 8.23 -3.12 17.30
CA ILE A 392 7.76 -3.08 18.68
C ILE A 392 8.91 -3.42 19.62
N ASP A 393 9.69 -4.45 19.28
CA ASP A 393 10.85 -4.88 20.08
C ASP A 393 11.92 -3.77 20.20
N GLN A 394 12.09 -2.98 19.13
CA GLN A 394 12.99 -1.81 19.11
C GLN A 394 12.37 -0.56 19.74
N GLN A 395 11.16 -0.65 20.29
CA GLN A 395 10.42 0.45 20.91
C GLN A 395 10.29 1.68 20.01
N LEU A 396 10.10 1.45 18.70
CA LEU A 396 9.68 2.46 17.75
C LEU A 396 8.15 2.64 17.79
N VAL A 397 7.42 1.57 18.11
CA VAL A 397 5.96 1.56 18.30
C VAL A 397 5.66 0.83 19.61
N PHE A 398 4.72 1.32 20.40
CA PHE A 398 4.26 0.64 21.61
C PHE A 398 2.93 -0.07 21.34
N GLN A 399 2.89 -1.37 21.61
CA GLN A 399 1.66 -2.15 21.57
C GLN A 399 1.10 -2.30 22.98
N ALA A 400 -0.06 -1.71 23.24
CA ALA A 400 -0.83 -1.88 24.45
C ALA A 400 -1.79 -3.07 24.33
N LYS A 401 -2.03 -3.78 25.43
CA LYS A 401 -2.97 -4.90 25.51
C LYS A 401 -4.43 -4.44 25.51
N ASP A 402 -4.70 -3.26 26.06
CA ASP A 402 -6.02 -2.68 26.26
C ASP A 402 -5.96 -1.15 26.33
N TRP A 403 -7.10 -0.51 26.54
CA TRP A 403 -7.22 0.94 26.62
C TRP A 403 -6.49 1.53 27.83
N GLN A 404 -6.37 0.79 28.94
CA GLN A 404 -5.78 1.28 30.18
C GLN A 404 -4.25 1.34 30.05
N GLU A 405 -3.63 0.27 29.55
CA GLU A 405 -2.20 0.28 29.24
C GLU A 405 -1.88 1.32 28.16
N ALA A 406 -2.75 1.50 27.17
CA ALA A 406 -2.58 2.56 26.18
C ALA A 406 -2.55 3.94 26.86
N ALA A 407 -3.47 4.22 27.78
CA ALA A 407 -3.53 5.46 28.53
C ALA A 407 -2.23 5.72 29.31
N ASP A 408 -1.73 4.70 30.03
CA ASP A 408 -0.52 4.80 30.85
C ASP A 408 0.74 5.06 30.00
N ILE A 409 0.86 4.39 28.85
CA ILE A 409 1.98 4.62 27.92
C ILE A 409 1.90 6.04 27.32
N LEU A 410 0.71 6.50 26.94
CA LEU A 410 0.51 7.85 26.37
C LEU A 410 0.85 8.93 27.40
N MET A 411 0.41 8.78 28.65
CA MET A 411 0.77 9.69 29.74
C MET A 411 2.28 9.79 29.92
N ARG A 412 2.97 8.64 29.99
CA ARG A 412 4.44 8.61 30.06
C ARG A 412 5.09 9.31 28.87
N ASN A 413 4.61 9.07 27.64
CA ASN A 413 5.14 9.71 26.45
C ASN A 413 4.85 11.21 26.40
N CYS A 414 3.73 11.68 26.95
CA CYS A 414 3.45 13.12 27.09
C CYS A 414 4.38 13.77 28.13
N SER A 415 4.63 13.13 29.26
CA SER A 415 5.52 13.65 30.31
C SER A 415 6.98 13.66 29.89
N LEU A 416 7.43 12.62 29.16
CA LEU A 416 8.78 12.46 28.65
C LEU A 416 8.72 12.18 27.13
N PRO A 417 8.48 13.22 26.30
CA PRO A 417 8.38 13.05 24.86
C PRO A 417 9.66 12.46 24.27
N PRO A 418 9.54 11.55 23.29
CA PRO A 418 10.71 10.97 22.65
C PRO A 418 11.52 12.07 21.94
N GLN A 419 12.84 11.94 21.98
CA GLN A 419 13.71 12.76 21.15
C GLN A 419 13.43 12.46 19.67
N ARG A 420 12.73 13.38 19.01
CA ARG A 420 12.20 13.17 17.66
C ARG A 420 13.27 12.77 16.66
N GLU A 421 14.43 13.43 16.71
CA GLU A 421 15.52 13.13 15.79
C GLU A 421 16.13 11.75 16.02
N GLN A 422 16.26 11.33 17.29
CA GLN A 422 16.71 9.99 17.62
C GLN A 422 15.70 8.93 17.13
N THR A 423 14.40 9.18 17.28
CA THR A 423 13.35 8.29 16.77
C THR A 423 13.41 8.18 15.25
N ARG A 424 13.55 9.30 14.54
CA ARG A 424 13.69 9.32 13.06
C ARG A 424 14.94 8.56 12.62
N GLN A 425 16.08 8.77 13.28
CA GLN A 425 17.30 8.07 12.95
C GLN A 425 17.17 6.56 13.17
N LYS A 426 16.52 6.14 14.26
CA LYS A 426 16.20 4.72 14.50
C LYS A 426 15.26 4.16 13.43
N LEU A 427 14.23 4.91 13.02
CA LEU A 427 13.35 4.53 11.92
C LEU A 427 14.12 4.37 10.60
N ILE A 428 15.00 5.32 10.26
CA ILE A 428 15.84 5.28 9.06
C ILE A 428 16.71 4.03 9.08
N THR A 429 17.37 3.74 10.21
CA THR A 429 18.17 2.52 10.39
C THR A 429 17.31 1.27 10.27
N TYR A 430 16.11 1.26 10.86
CA TYR A 430 15.16 0.16 10.78
C TYR A 430 14.77 -0.16 9.33
N VAL A 431 14.50 0.86 8.51
CA VAL A 431 14.10 0.65 7.12
C VAL A 431 15.28 0.46 6.17
N LYS A 432 16.51 0.86 6.55
CA LYS A 432 17.69 0.88 5.66
C LYS A 432 17.89 -0.43 4.87
N ASN A 433 17.83 -1.56 5.57
CA ASN A 433 18.05 -2.90 4.99
C ASN A 433 16.77 -3.54 4.42
N ARG A 434 15.63 -2.84 4.49
CA ARG A 434 14.31 -3.29 4.03
C ARG A 434 13.82 -2.49 2.82
N ARG A 435 14.71 -1.72 2.19
CA ARG A 435 14.49 -0.89 0.99
C ARG A 435 15.07 -1.53 -0.26
N GLY A 436 14.78 -0.94 -1.42
CA GLY A 436 15.29 -1.40 -2.72
C GLY A 436 14.26 -2.21 -3.52
N GLY A 437 13.02 -2.33 -3.02
CA GLY A 437 11.92 -2.95 -3.75
C GLY A 437 11.59 -2.17 -5.01
N THR A 438 11.57 -0.83 -4.91
CA THR A 438 11.35 0.04 -6.08
C THR A 438 12.47 -0.11 -7.10
N ASP A 439 13.73 -0.08 -6.67
CA ASP A 439 14.88 -0.14 -7.58
C ASP A 439 14.90 -1.47 -8.34
N THR A 440 14.73 -2.59 -7.62
CA THR A 440 14.64 -3.92 -8.22
C THR A 440 13.49 -4.03 -9.22
N THR A 441 12.34 -3.40 -8.91
CA THR A 441 11.19 -3.33 -9.82
C THR A 441 11.52 -2.54 -11.08
N CYS A 442 12.12 -1.35 -10.95
CA CYS A 442 12.51 -0.50 -12.09
C CYS A 442 13.56 -1.18 -12.98
N THR A 443 14.58 -1.82 -12.39
CA THR A 443 15.57 -2.60 -13.14
C THR A 443 14.90 -3.74 -13.90
N THR A 444 14.00 -4.50 -13.25
CA THR A 444 13.29 -5.60 -13.92
C THR A 444 12.41 -5.09 -15.07
N ILE A 445 11.73 -3.95 -14.90
CA ILE A 445 10.94 -3.31 -15.97
C ILE A 445 11.85 -2.97 -17.16
N ASN A 446 12.99 -2.33 -16.93
CA ASN A 446 13.93 -1.95 -17.98
C ASN A 446 14.46 -3.18 -18.73
N ASN A 447 14.84 -4.23 -18.01
CA ASN A 447 15.28 -5.49 -18.61
C ASN A 447 14.19 -6.10 -19.50
N LEU A 448 12.94 -6.14 -19.02
CA LEU A 448 11.82 -6.68 -19.80
C LEU A 448 11.50 -5.81 -21.03
N LEU A 449 11.63 -4.48 -20.93
CA LEU A 449 11.39 -3.55 -22.04
C LEU A 449 12.47 -3.61 -23.13
N PHE A 450 13.75 -3.80 -22.77
CA PHE A 450 14.88 -3.57 -23.68
C PHE A 450 15.80 -4.78 -23.95
N GLU A 451 15.92 -5.75 -23.04
CA GLU A 451 16.86 -6.90 -23.21
C GLU A 451 16.36 -7.97 -24.19
N GLY A 452 15.17 -7.79 -24.80
CA GLY A 452 14.70 -8.60 -25.93
C GLY A 452 15.26 -8.19 -27.30
N SER A 453 16.16 -7.19 -27.36
CA SER A 453 16.67 -6.59 -28.62
C SER A 453 18.10 -7.00 -28.99
N VAL A 454 18.77 -7.82 -28.18
CA VAL A 454 20.15 -8.26 -28.45
C VAL A 454 20.07 -9.65 -29.07
N ASN A 455 20.22 -9.73 -30.39
CA ASN A 455 20.56 -10.97 -31.08
C ASN A 455 21.75 -11.61 -30.35
N PRO A 456 21.73 -12.92 -30.05
CA PRO A 456 22.92 -13.57 -29.55
C PRO A 456 24.00 -13.38 -30.62
N ILE A 457 25.10 -12.75 -30.21
CA ILE A 457 26.28 -12.57 -31.04
C ILE A 457 26.72 -13.96 -31.50
N THR A 458 26.34 -14.32 -32.72
CA THR A 458 27.14 -15.23 -33.52
C THR A 458 28.43 -14.50 -33.81
N ASN A 459 29.51 -14.88 -33.14
CA ASN A 459 30.84 -14.75 -33.71
C ASN A 459 31.73 -15.89 -33.21
N LYS A 460 31.94 -16.80 -34.16
CA LYS A 460 33.12 -17.60 -34.51
C LYS A 460 34.11 -17.98 -33.43
#